data_AF-A0A936EQE5-F1
#
_entry.id   AF-A0A936EQE5-F1
#
_cell.length_a   1.000
_cell.length_b   1.000
_cell.length_c   1.000
_cell.angle_alpha   90.00
_cell.angle_beta   90.00
_cell.angle_gamma   90.00
#
_symmetry.space_group_name_H-M   'P 1'
#
loop_
_entity.id
_entity.type
_entity.pdbx_description
1 polymer ?
#
loop_
_entity_poly.entity_id
_entity_poly.type
_entity_poly.pdbx_seq_one_letter_code
_entity_poly.pdbx_strand_id
1 'polypeptide(L)'
;MTTKTWMHRGAALLALLAAAIAQAAGTVGTTFPADFPVIEDASLGKPVIGFGAAGAVTRTPVIFLHGNNDVPYATPCSATNGKVQGLAQHLADNGYSTSELWGLGYQGDQCDLAADNTRRSGIAHTNQANVPDLRRFVRAVLAYTGSRQVDIVAHSLGVTLAREWMRQDEADRTVRRLVAIDGPNHGIVNCSPSPLNYFQLPAFGGFTPTSEVCQELGAADTPFLKLLNGKRGWDEIEWLTRVLVIRNADTSFVYFAAQDGFFTPVPAMDSNGRAADFSKSAVLKGARQVDLTGQGAYDAVLGTAHLGILQSPQTKAEMLRFLSRR
;
A
#
# COMPACT_ATOMS: atom_id res chain seq x y z
N MET A 1 20.78 56.22 -62.64
CA MET A 1 21.31 55.45 -61.49
C MET A 1 20.21 54.54 -60.99
N THR A 2 20.45 53.25 -61.20
CA THR A 2 19.72 52.04 -60.80
C THR A 2 19.74 51.82 -59.29
N THR A 3 18.65 51.30 -58.71
CA THR A 3 18.53 50.02 -57.95
C THR A 3 17.16 49.96 -57.25
N LYS A 4 16.26 49.06 -57.66
CA LYS A 4 16.04 47.68 -57.21
C LYS A 4 15.29 47.54 -55.87
N THR A 5 14.05 47.08 -56.03
CA THR A 5 13.14 46.39 -55.11
C THR A 5 13.84 45.49 -54.09
N TRP A 6 13.27 45.38 -52.88
CA TRP A 6 13.24 44.13 -52.12
C TRP A 6 11.99 44.07 -51.23
N MET A 7 11.19 43.02 -51.47
CA MET A 7 10.11 42.57 -50.60
C MET A 7 10.73 41.99 -49.31
N HIS A 8 10.20 42.38 -48.15
CA HIS A 8 10.34 41.59 -46.95
C HIS A 8 8.98 41.27 -46.35
N ARG A 9 8.56 40.03 -46.63
CA ARG A 9 7.60 39.27 -45.83
C ARG A 9 8.23 39.04 -44.44
N GLY A 10 7.72 39.72 -43.43
CA GLY A 10 8.00 39.43 -42.03
C GLY A 10 6.77 38.84 -41.37
N ALA A 11 6.66 37.52 -41.38
CA ALA A 11 5.79 36.80 -40.46
C ALA A 11 6.45 36.78 -39.08
N ALA A 12 5.77 37.24 -38.05
CA ALA A 12 6.09 36.89 -36.67
C ALA A 12 4.78 36.74 -35.92
N LEU A 13 4.46 35.47 -35.67
CA LEU A 13 3.37 35.04 -34.82
C LEU A 13 3.48 35.72 -33.46
N LEU A 14 2.46 36.48 -33.07
CA LEU A 14 2.19 36.69 -31.66
C LEU A 14 1.72 35.35 -31.10
N ALA A 15 2.66 34.68 -30.42
CA ALA A 15 2.40 33.49 -29.64
C ALA A 15 1.30 33.80 -28.62
N LEU A 16 0.09 33.31 -28.88
CA LEU A 16 -0.90 33.08 -27.85
C LEU A 16 -0.25 32.11 -26.86
N LEU A 17 0.16 32.64 -25.71
CA LEU A 17 0.39 31.86 -24.49
C LEU A 17 -0.93 31.14 -24.18
N ALA A 18 -1.11 29.96 -24.77
CA ALA A 18 -2.08 29.00 -24.30
C ALA A 18 -1.62 28.61 -22.89
N ALA A 19 -2.31 29.15 -21.89
CA ALA A 19 -2.31 28.58 -20.57
C ALA A 19 -2.57 27.08 -20.72
N ALA A 20 -1.58 26.25 -20.39
CA ALA A 20 -1.77 24.82 -20.30
C ALA A 20 -2.64 24.54 -19.07
N ILE A 21 -3.95 24.70 -19.23
CA ILE A 21 -4.96 24.01 -18.45
C ILE A 21 -4.88 22.52 -18.79
N ALA A 22 -3.83 21.87 -18.30
CA ALA A 22 -3.73 20.42 -18.27
C ALA A 22 -4.41 19.91 -16.99
N GLN A 23 -5.74 19.97 -16.96
CA GLN A 23 -6.53 19.16 -16.04
C GLN A 23 -7.67 18.50 -16.81
N ALA A 24 -7.40 17.28 -17.27
CA ALA A 24 -8.40 16.23 -17.17
C ALA A 24 -7.84 15.21 -16.17
N ALA A 25 -8.02 15.49 -14.87
CA ALA A 25 -7.88 14.50 -13.82
C ALA A 25 -8.97 13.46 -14.03
N GLY A 26 -8.59 12.21 -14.24
CA GLY A 26 -9.55 11.11 -14.36
C GLY A 26 -9.98 10.62 -12.97
N THR A 27 -11.21 10.14 -12.86
CA THR A 27 -11.66 9.38 -11.69
C THR A 27 -11.02 7.99 -11.72
N VAL A 28 -10.35 7.59 -10.63
CA VAL A 28 -9.83 6.23 -10.46
C VAL A 28 -11.00 5.25 -10.40
N GLY A 29 -11.01 4.30 -11.32
CA GLY A 29 -12.07 3.29 -11.42
C GLY A 29 -12.00 2.20 -10.36
N THR A 30 -12.80 1.17 -10.56
CA THR A 30 -12.93 -0.02 -9.68
C THR A 30 -12.82 -1.32 -10.47
N THR A 31 -12.22 -1.27 -11.66
CA THR A 31 -12.05 -2.42 -12.54
C THR A 31 -10.71 -2.31 -13.27
N PHE A 32 -10.20 -3.44 -13.74
CA PHE A 32 -9.13 -3.44 -14.74
C PHE A 32 -9.68 -3.18 -16.14
N PRO A 33 -8.83 -2.74 -17.09
CA PRO A 33 -9.19 -2.73 -18.51
C PRO A 33 -9.63 -4.11 -19.00
N ALA A 34 -10.56 -4.15 -19.96
CA ALA A 34 -11.12 -5.41 -20.47
C ALA A 34 -10.08 -6.31 -21.16
N ASP A 35 -8.99 -5.71 -21.66
CA ASP A 35 -7.86 -6.38 -22.29
C ASP A 35 -6.67 -6.62 -21.34
N PHE A 36 -6.79 -6.23 -20.06
CA PHE A 36 -5.81 -6.59 -19.04
C PHE A 36 -5.95 -8.09 -18.67
N PRO A 37 -4.84 -8.82 -18.49
CA PRO A 37 -4.91 -10.26 -18.21
C PRO A 37 -5.65 -10.53 -16.89
N VAL A 38 -6.52 -11.54 -16.91
CA VAL A 38 -7.15 -12.06 -15.70
C VAL A 38 -6.10 -12.80 -14.87
N ILE A 39 -5.87 -12.33 -13.66
CA ILE A 39 -4.97 -12.96 -12.70
C ILE A 39 -5.85 -13.69 -11.68
N GLU A 40 -5.68 -15.00 -11.58
CA GLU A 40 -6.29 -15.80 -10.51
C GLU A 40 -5.50 -15.60 -9.23
N ASP A 41 -6.20 -15.38 -8.11
CA ASP A 41 -5.69 -15.32 -6.74
C ASP A 41 -5.21 -16.70 -6.32
N ALA A 42 -3.94 -16.79 -5.89
CA ALA A 42 -3.28 -18.06 -5.61
C ALA A 42 -3.89 -18.81 -4.42
N SER A 43 -4.52 -18.10 -3.50
CA SER A 43 -5.07 -18.66 -2.26
C SER A 43 -6.57 -18.95 -2.37
N LEU A 44 -7.29 -18.12 -3.13
CA LEU A 44 -8.74 -18.15 -3.24
C LEU A 44 -9.25 -18.85 -4.50
N GLY A 45 -8.40 -19.03 -5.52
CA GLY A 45 -8.79 -19.66 -6.80
C GLY A 45 -9.84 -18.85 -7.57
N LYS A 46 -9.88 -17.54 -7.35
CA LYS A 46 -10.81 -16.59 -7.99
C LYS A 46 -10.02 -15.47 -8.64
N PRO A 47 -10.55 -14.78 -9.67
CA PRO A 47 -9.89 -13.59 -10.18
C PRO A 47 -9.62 -12.56 -9.08
N VAL A 48 -8.41 -11.99 -9.04
CA VAL A 48 -8.11 -10.84 -8.18
C VAL A 48 -8.97 -9.66 -8.60
N ILE A 49 -9.35 -8.83 -7.62
CA ILE A 49 -10.04 -7.57 -7.88
C ILE A 49 -9.04 -6.41 -7.90
N GLY A 50 -9.44 -5.26 -8.44
CA GLY A 50 -8.58 -4.08 -8.44
C GLY A 50 -9.00 -3.02 -9.44
N PHE A 51 -8.13 -2.04 -9.64
CA PHE A 51 -8.36 -0.95 -10.56
C PHE A 51 -7.13 -0.68 -11.43
N GLY A 52 -7.39 -0.16 -12.62
CA GLY A 52 -6.41 0.33 -13.57
C GLY A 52 -7.12 0.91 -14.80
N ALA A 53 -6.40 1.57 -15.69
CA ALA A 53 -6.99 2.09 -16.92
C ALA A 53 -6.08 1.90 -18.13
N ALA A 54 -6.69 1.75 -19.30
CA ALA A 54 -5.99 1.85 -20.57
C ALA A 54 -5.64 3.32 -20.84
N GLY A 55 -4.51 3.58 -21.48
CA GLY A 55 -4.14 4.93 -21.88
C GLY A 55 -2.64 5.13 -21.99
N ALA A 56 -2.25 6.33 -22.41
CA ALA A 56 -0.84 6.70 -22.48
C ALA A 56 -0.21 6.72 -21.09
N VAL A 57 1.04 6.26 -20.98
CA VAL A 57 1.83 6.24 -19.75
C VAL A 57 3.07 7.09 -19.97
N THR A 58 3.24 8.12 -19.13
CA THR A 58 4.34 9.09 -19.23
C THR A 58 5.22 9.11 -17.98
N ARG A 59 4.71 8.56 -16.87
CA ARG A 59 5.40 8.37 -15.60
C ARG A 59 5.55 6.88 -15.29
N THR A 60 6.41 6.58 -14.33
CA THR A 60 6.46 5.26 -13.71
C THR A 60 5.08 4.92 -13.11
N PRO A 61 4.46 3.78 -13.49
CA PRO A 61 3.20 3.36 -12.91
C PRO A 61 3.31 3.16 -11.40
N VAL A 62 2.24 3.49 -10.67
CA VAL A 62 2.14 3.35 -9.22
C VAL A 62 1.17 2.23 -8.88
N ILE A 63 1.63 1.26 -8.09
CA ILE A 63 0.83 0.14 -7.59
C ILE A 63 0.44 0.39 -6.13
N PHE A 64 -0.85 0.27 -5.83
CA PHE A 64 -1.43 0.45 -4.50
C PHE A 64 -1.76 -0.90 -3.87
N LEU A 65 -1.24 -1.13 -2.66
CA LEU A 65 -1.46 -2.35 -1.88
C LEU A 65 -2.15 -2.01 -0.56
N HIS A 66 -3.32 -2.62 -0.33
CA HIS A 66 -4.11 -2.45 0.88
C HIS A 66 -3.53 -3.22 2.08
N GLY A 67 -4.12 -3.06 3.26
CA GLY A 67 -3.74 -3.79 4.48
C GLY A 67 -4.45 -5.13 4.63
N ASN A 68 -4.21 -5.82 5.75
CA ASN A 68 -4.94 -7.06 6.07
C ASN A 68 -6.43 -6.79 6.25
N ASN A 69 -7.28 -7.66 5.70
CA ASN A 69 -8.75 -7.61 5.73
C ASN A 69 -9.35 -6.36 5.08
N ASP A 70 -8.66 -5.82 4.08
CA ASP A 70 -9.06 -4.64 3.32
C ASP A 70 -9.23 -5.03 1.84
N VAL A 71 -9.56 -4.06 1.02
CA VAL A 71 -9.81 -4.18 -0.42
C VAL A 71 -9.13 -3.01 -1.15
N PRO A 72 -8.94 -3.06 -2.48
CA PRO A 72 -8.35 -1.96 -3.22
C PRO A 72 -9.32 -0.78 -3.39
N TYR A 73 -10.63 -1.02 -3.30
CA TYR A 73 -11.73 -0.05 -3.35
C TYR A 73 -12.95 -0.64 -2.62
N ALA A 74 -13.90 0.20 -2.19
CA ALA A 74 -15.08 -0.27 -1.46
C ALA A 74 -15.91 -1.29 -2.27
N THR A 75 -16.21 -2.44 -1.67
CA THR A 75 -17.01 -3.52 -2.28
C THR A 75 -18.35 -3.67 -1.54
N PRO A 76 -19.36 -4.38 -2.09
CA PRO A 76 -20.60 -4.67 -1.37
C PRO A 76 -20.40 -5.36 -0.01
N CYS A 77 -19.34 -6.17 0.12
CA CYS A 77 -19.01 -6.90 1.35
C CYS A 77 -18.01 -6.14 2.26
N SER A 78 -17.49 -5.00 1.79
CA SER A 78 -16.43 -4.23 2.45
C SER A 78 -16.61 -2.74 2.17
N ALA A 79 -17.81 -2.22 2.45
CA ALA A 79 -18.27 -0.90 1.98
C ALA A 79 -17.52 0.29 2.63
N THR A 80 -16.92 0.10 3.80
CA THR A 80 -16.18 1.14 4.55
C THR A 80 -14.66 1.09 4.33
N ASN A 81 -14.21 0.12 3.54
CA ASN A 81 -12.81 -0.20 3.26
C ASN A 81 -12.42 0.30 1.85
N GLY A 82 -11.22 -0.02 1.36
CA GLY A 82 -10.79 0.47 0.04
C GLY A 82 -10.08 1.82 0.06
N LYS A 83 -9.58 2.24 1.22
CA LYS A 83 -9.05 3.60 1.44
C LYS A 83 -7.80 3.90 0.60
N VAL A 84 -7.08 2.88 0.13
CA VAL A 84 -5.94 3.05 -0.79
C VAL A 84 -6.34 3.62 -2.15
N GLN A 85 -7.59 3.43 -2.60
CA GLN A 85 -8.11 4.09 -3.81
C GLN A 85 -8.06 5.62 -3.67
N GLY A 86 -8.28 6.15 -2.47
CA GLY A 86 -8.21 7.59 -2.20
C GLY A 86 -6.79 8.16 -2.30
N LEU A 87 -5.76 7.34 -2.09
CA LEU A 87 -4.37 7.73 -2.36
C LEU A 87 -4.09 7.79 -3.87
N ALA A 88 -4.61 6.83 -4.63
CA ALA A 88 -4.54 6.85 -6.08
C ALA A 88 -5.28 8.06 -6.65
N GLN A 89 -6.51 8.33 -6.17
CA GLN A 89 -7.28 9.50 -6.59
C GLN A 89 -6.51 10.80 -6.29
N HIS A 90 -5.84 10.90 -5.14
CA HIS A 90 -5.01 12.06 -4.84
C HIS A 90 -3.88 12.26 -5.86
N LEU A 91 -3.25 11.19 -6.36
CA LEU A 91 -2.26 11.32 -7.44
C LEU A 91 -2.92 11.77 -8.76
N ALA A 92 -4.10 11.23 -9.10
CA ALA A 92 -4.84 11.63 -10.30
C ALA A 92 -5.21 13.12 -10.26
N ASP A 93 -5.71 13.60 -9.12
CA ASP A 93 -6.03 15.01 -8.87
C ASP A 93 -4.79 15.93 -8.98
N ASN A 94 -3.59 15.34 -8.85
CA ASN A 94 -2.31 16.03 -8.95
C ASN A 94 -1.52 15.67 -10.22
N GLY A 95 -2.23 15.27 -11.28
CA GLY A 95 -1.71 15.22 -12.65
C GLY A 95 -1.15 13.87 -13.09
N TYR A 96 -1.31 12.80 -12.31
CA TYR A 96 -1.13 11.43 -12.80
C TYR A 96 -2.31 11.03 -13.70
N SER A 97 -2.04 10.28 -14.76
CA SER A 97 -3.11 9.65 -15.54
C SER A 97 -3.65 8.41 -14.81
N THR A 98 -4.92 8.08 -14.95
CA THR A 98 -5.48 6.83 -14.39
C THR A 98 -4.83 5.59 -14.98
N SER A 99 -4.27 5.67 -16.19
CA SER A 99 -3.44 4.60 -16.79
C SER A 99 -2.09 4.37 -16.09
N GLU A 100 -1.68 5.30 -15.22
CA GLU A 100 -0.47 5.22 -14.41
C GLU A 100 -0.77 4.70 -12.99
N LEU A 101 -2.03 4.43 -12.65
CA LEU A 101 -2.47 4.12 -11.28
C LEU A 101 -3.18 2.76 -11.22
N TRP A 102 -2.63 1.84 -10.42
CA TRP A 102 -3.05 0.44 -10.40
C TRP A 102 -3.24 -0.05 -8.97
N GLY A 103 -4.36 -0.69 -8.66
CA GLY A 103 -4.63 -1.25 -7.33
C GLY A 103 -4.83 -2.74 -7.38
N LEU A 104 -4.24 -3.48 -6.44
CA LEU A 104 -4.38 -4.94 -6.33
C LEU A 104 -5.17 -5.31 -5.09
N GLY A 105 -6.22 -6.11 -5.27
CA GLY A 105 -6.97 -6.79 -4.22
C GLY A 105 -6.59 -8.25 -4.12
N TYR A 106 -5.64 -8.55 -3.24
CA TYR A 106 -5.02 -9.87 -3.10
C TYR A 106 -5.63 -10.71 -1.95
N GLN A 107 -6.70 -10.25 -1.31
CA GLN A 107 -7.43 -11.02 -0.28
C GLN A 107 -8.90 -11.23 -0.68
N GLY A 108 -9.22 -11.08 -1.96
CA GLY A 108 -10.59 -11.09 -2.46
C GLY A 108 -11.45 -9.91 -1.98
N ASP A 109 -12.76 -10.03 -2.20
CA ASP A 109 -13.76 -8.98 -1.92
C ASP A 109 -14.27 -8.96 -0.46
N GLN A 110 -13.74 -9.84 0.38
CA GLN A 110 -14.09 -10.05 1.80
C GLN A 110 -15.48 -10.64 2.06
N CYS A 111 -16.22 -11.08 1.02
CA CYS A 111 -17.56 -11.65 1.21
C CYS A 111 -17.58 -12.96 1.99
N ASP A 112 -16.46 -13.66 2.00
CA ASP A 112 -16.32 -14.97 2.61
C ASP A 112 -16.15 -14.90 4.14
N LEU A 113 -15.75 -13.73 4.66
CA LEU A 113 -15.59 -13.46 6.09
C LEU A 113 -16.91 -13.47 6.88
N ALA A 114 -18.04 -13.20 6.21
CA ALA A 114 -19.36 -13.28 6.83
C ALA A 114 -19.72 -14.71 7.24
N ALA A 115 -19.21 -15.71 6.51
CA ALA A 115 -19.41 -17.12 6.82
C ALA A 115 -18.43 -17.59 7.91
N ASP A 116 -17.19 -17.11 7.89
CA ASP A 116 -16.18 -17.44 8.89
C ASP A 116 -15.18 -16.29 9.06
N ASN A 117 -15.33 -15.59 10.18
CA ASN A 117 -14.53 -14.41 10.47
C ASN A 117 -13.08 -14.75 10.85
N THR A 118 -12.77 -16.02 11.21
CA THR A 118 -11.40 -16.44 11.53
C THR A 118 -10.47 -16.43 10.31
N ARG A 119 -11.04 -16.43 9.10
CA ARG A 119 -10.27 -16.32 7.85
C ARG A 119 -9.42 -15.06 7.76
N ARG A 120 -9.77 -14.00 8.50
CA ARG A 120 -8.99 -12.76 8.64
C ARG A 120 -7.53 -12.97 9.09
N SER A 121 -7.26 -14.11 9.72
CA SER A 121 -5.92 -14.51 10.15
C SER A 121 -5.46 -15.85 9.54
N GLY A 122 -6.23 -16.36 8.56
CA GLY A 122 -5.96 -17.62 7.86
C GLY A 122 -5.00 -17.46 6.68
N ILE A 123 -4.78 -18.55 5.95
CA ILE A 123 -3.73 -18.66 4.93
C ILE A 123 -3.84 -17.62 3.82
N ALA A 124 -5.05 -17.36 3.30
CA ALA A 124 -5.27 -16.37 2.25
C ALA A 124 -4.97 -14.93 2.68
N HIS A 125 -4.75 -14.70 3.97
CA HIS A 125 -4.45 -13.40 4.54
C HIS A 125 -2.97 -13.19 4.90
N THR A 126 -2.10 -14.17 4.62
CA THR A 126 -0.67 -14.07 4.89
C THR A 126 0.11 -13.35 3.79
N ASN A 127 1.33 -12.92 4.08
CA ASN A 127 2.22 -12.37 3.07
C ASN A 127 2.63 -13.46 2.08
N GLN A 128 3.09 -14.63 2.56
CA GLN A 128 3.62 -15.69 1.69
C GLN A 128 2.59 -16.17 0.66
N ALA A 129 1.33 -16.33 1.07
CA ALA A 129 0.28 -16.82 0.18
C ALA A 129 -0.06 -15.83 -0.95
N ASN A 130 0.19 -14.54 -0.73
CA ASN A 130 -0.17 -13.45 -1.65
C ASN A 130 1.00 -12.93 -2.50
N VAL A 131 2.25 -13.37 -2.24
CA VAL A 131 3.41 -13.05 -3.09
C VAL A 131 3.19 -13.44 -4.56
N PRO A 132 2.64 -14.64 -4.89
CA PRO A 132 2.40 -15.01 -6.29
C PRO A 132 1.45 -14.03 -7.00
N ASP A 133 0.47 -13.47 -6.29
CA ASP A 133 -0.51 -12.54 -6.86
C ASP A 133 0.13 -11.19 -7.16
N LEU A 134 0.90 -10.65 -6.22
CA LEU A 134 1.66 -9.43 -6.45
C LEU A 134 2.67 -9.60 -7.59
N ARG A 135 3.38 -10.74 -7.64
CA ARG A 135 4.33 -11.07 -8.71
C ARG A 135 3.66 -11.05 -10.09
N ARG A 136 2.52 -11.73 -10.23
CA ARG A 136 1.77 -11.77 -11.49
C ARG A 136 1.23 -10.39 -11.85
N PHE A 137 0.72 -9.66 -10.87
CA PHE A 137 0.17 -8.32 -11.06
C PHE A 137 1.22 -7.31 -11.53
N VAL A 138 2.38 -7.23 -10.88
CA VAL A 138 3.46 -6.32 -11.30
C VAL A 138 3.93 -6.64 -12.72
N ARG A 139 4.11 -7.93 -13.05
CA ARG A 139 4.47 -8.34 -14.42
C ARG A 139 3.42 -7.91 -15.45
N ALA A 140 2.14 -8.08 -15.13
CA ALA A 140 1.05 -7.65 -16.00
C ALA A 140 1.02 -6.13 -16.17
N VAL A 141 1.17 -5.35 -15.09
CA VAL A 141 1.23 -3.88 -15.16
C VAL A 141 2.42 -3.41 -16.01
N LEU A 142 3.61 -3.96 -15.80
CA LEU A 142 4.80 -3.62 -16.59
C LEU A 142 4.60 -3.94 -18.07
N ALA A 143 4.07 -5.12 -18.40
CA ALA A 143 3.80 -5.52 -19.77
C ALA A 143 2.74 -4.62 -20.43
N TYR A 144 1.64 -4.34 -19.73
CA TYR A 144 0.52 -3.56 -20.24
C TYR A 144 0.87 -2.09 -20.45
N THR A 145 1.70 -1.51 -19.58
CA THR A 145 2.13 -0.11 -19.66
C THR A 145 3.40 0.09 -20.50
N GLY A 146 4.11 -0.97 -20.85
CA GLY A 146 5.45 -0.91 -21.47
C GLY A 146 6.54 -0.33 -20.56
N SER A 147 6.26 -0.19 -19.26
CA SER A 147 7.20 0.38 -18.29
C SER A 147 8.25 -0.64 -17.84
N ARG A 148 9.42 -0.14 -17.43
CA ARG A 148 10.51 -0.98 -16.89
C ARG A 148 10.53 -1.07 -15.37
N GLN A 149 9.84 -0.14 -14.71
CA GLN A 149 9.80 -0.04 -13.26
C GLN A 149 8.39 0.32 -12.81
N VAL A 150 8.11 0.05 -11.53
CA VAL A 150 6.94 0.54 -10.82
C VAL A 150 7.37 1.31 -9.57
N ASP A 151 6.52 2.21 -9.11
CA ASP A 151 6.51 2.66 -7.73
C ASP A 151 5.43 1.90 -6.97
N ILE A 152 5.60 1.69 -5.67
CA ILE A 152 4.62 1.02 -4.81
C ILE A 152 4.23 1.95 -3.67
N VAL A 153 2.92 2.06 -3.42
CA VAL A 153 2.34 2.67 -2.23
C VAL A 153 1.61 1.57 -1.49
N ALA A 154 2.07 1.24 -0.29
CA ALA A 154 1.57 0.10 0.46
C ALA A 154 1.20 0.50 1.88
N HIS A 155 0.11 -0.09 2.40
CA HIS A 155 -0.37 0.11 3.77
C HIS A 155 -0.35 -1.18 4.57
N SER A 156 0.03 -1.11 5.85
CA SER A 156 -0.10 -2.24 6.78
C SER A 156 0.53 -3.50 6.18
N LEU A 157 -0.19 -4.62 6.12
CA LEU A 157 0.26 -5.89 5.52
C LEU A 157 0.81 -5.72 4.09
N GLY A 158 0.26 -4.82 3.28
CA GLY A 158 0.76 -4.56 1.92
C GLY A 158 2.24 -4.16 1.90
N VAL A 159 2.75 -3.55 2.97
CA VAL A 159 4.17 -3.20 3.10
C VAL A 159 5.04 -4.44 3.20
N THR A 160 4.70 -5.36 4.11
CA THR A 160 5.45 -6.61 4.28
C THR A 160 5.29 -7.53 3.08
N LEU A 161 4.13 -7.49 2.41
CA LEU A 161 3.90 -8.21 1.15
C LEU A 161 4.81 -7.70 0.04
N ALA A 162 4.87 -6.37 -0.16
CA ALA A 162 5.76 -5.76 -1.14
C ALA A 162 7.22 -6.11 -0.88
N ARG A 163 7.68 -5.97 0.37
CA ARG A 163 9.05 -6.30 0.76
C ARG A 163 9.36 -7.77 0.54
N GLU A 164 8.46 -8.67 0.90
CA GLU A 164 8.68 -10.10 0.73
C GLU A 164 8.75 -10.49 -0.75
N TRP A 165 7.86 -9.96 -1.59
CA TRP A 165 7.95 -10.16 -3.03
C TRP A 165 9.27 -9.62 -3.59
N MET A 166 9.65 -8.39 -3.19
CA MET A 166 10.91 -7.79 -3.63
C MET A 166 12.13 -8.64 -3.27
N ARG A 167 12.14 -9.22 -2.06
CA ARG A 167 13.19 -10.12 -1.59
C ARG A 167 13.21 -11.44 -2.37
N GLN A 168 12.05 -12.04 -2.65
CA GLN A 168 11.97 -13.30 -3.40
C GLN A 168 12.36 -13.15 -4.88
N ASP A 169 12.03 -12.01 -5.48
CA ASP A 169 12.20 -11.77 -6.92
C ASP A 169 13.41 -10.89 -7.25
N GLU A 170 14.21 -10.51 -6.25
CA GLU A 170 15.32 -9.55 -6.39
C GLU A 170 14.84 -8.28 -7.13
N ALA A 171 13.69 -7.75 -6.72
CA ALA A 171 12.96 -6.73 -7.47
C ALA A 171 13.44 -5.30 -7.20
N ASP A 172 14.64 -5.12 -6.64
CA ASP A 172 15.25 -3.83 -6.33
C ASP A 172 15.46 -2.95 -7.58
N ARG A 173 15.66 -3.57 -8.74
CA ARG A 173 15.71 -2.90 -10.06
C ARG A 173 14.33 -2.62 -10.65
N THR A 174 13.33 -3.38 -10.26
CA THR A 174 11.95 -3.27 -10.75
C THR A 174 11.18 -2.21 -9.96
N VAL A 175 11.41 -2.11 -8.65
CA VAL A 175 10.76 -1.11 -7.78
C VAL A 175 11.65 0.11 -7.63
N ARG A 176 11.24 1.21 -8.24
CA ARG A 176 11.97 2.48 -8.16
C ARG A 176 11.77 3.14 -6.78
N ARG A 177 10.53 3.13 -6.27
CA ARG A 177 10.16 3.75 -4.99
C ARG A 177 9.14 2.91 -4.23
N LEU A 178 9.30 2.85 -2.91
CA LEU A 178 8.33 2.29 -1.99
C LEU A 178 7.90 3.36 -0.97
N VAL A 179 6.61 3.68 -0.93
CA VAL A 179 5.97 4.42 0.15
C VAL A 179 5.32 3.39 1.08
N ALA A 180 5.96 3.14 2.22
CA ALA A 180 5.51 2.21 3.25
C ALA A 180 4.73 2.96 4.33
N ILE A 181 3.42 2.74 4.39
CA ILE A 181 2.51 3.41 5.32
C ILE A 181 2.13 2.44 6.44
N ASP A 182 2.65 2.68 7.64
CA ASP A 182 2.29 1.95 8.87
C ASP A 182 2.36 0.41 8.72
N GLY A 183 3.49 -0.11 8.22
CA GLY A 183 3.68 -1.54 7.91
C GLY A 183 4.18 -2.39 9.10
N PRO A 184 3.77 -3.66 9.27
CA PRO A 184 4.16 -4.48 10.43
C PRO A 184 5.55 -5.11 10.29
N ASN A 185 6.61 -4.32 10.12
CA ASN A 185 7.95 -4.83 9.83
C ASN A 185 8.62 -5.53 11.03
N HIS A 186 8.14 -5.30 12.26
CA HIS A 186 8.68 -5.92 13.47
C HIS A 186 7.60 -6.53 14.38
N GLY A 187 6.51 -6.96 13.75
CA GLY A 187 5.39 -7.66 14.38
C GLY A 187 4.26 -6.77 14.89
N ILE A 188 3.22 -7.39 15.45
CA ILE A 188 1.97 -6.71 15.84
C ILE A 188 1.45 -7.15 17.21
N VAL A 189 0.73 -6.26 17.90
CA VAL A 189 0.14 -6.56 19.23
C VAL A 189 -1.01 -7.57 19.15
N ASN A 190 -1.68 -7.66 18.00
CA ASN A 190 -2.92 -8.41 17.82
C ASN A 190 -2.73 -9.93 17.97
N CYS A 191 -1.48 -10.41 17.97
CA CYS A 191 -1.12 -11.83 18.01
C CYS A 191 -0.74 -12.33 19.42
N SER A 192 -0.92 -11.51 20.46
CA SER A 192 -0.61 -11.88 21.84
C SER A 192 -1.42 -13.12 22.30
N PRO A 193 -0.81 -14.08 23.03
CA PRO A 193 -1.53 -15.17 23.70
C PRO A 193 -2.31 -14.72 24.95
N SER A 194 -2.17 -13.47 25.38
CA SER A 194 -2.79 -12.98 26.62
C SER A 194 -4.31 -13.16 26.57
N PRO A 195 -4.97 -13.66 27.62
CA PRO A 195 -6.43 -13.75 27.65
C PRO A 195 -7.13 -12.38 27.57
N LEU A 196 -6.39 -11.28 27.75
CA LEU A 196 -6.89 -9.92 27.54
C LEU A 196 -6.84 -9.46 26.07
N ASN A 197 -6.19 -10.21 25.19
CA ASN A 197 -6.15 -9.92 23.76
C ASN A 197 -7.40 -10.50 23.07
N TYR A 198 -8.42 -9.65 22.90
CA TYR A 198 -9.70 -10.05 22.31
C TYR A 198 -9.63 -10.34 20.79
N PHE A 199 -8.55 -9.94 20.09
CA PHE A 199 -8.36 -10.29 18.67
C PHE A 199 -8.27 -11.81 18.43
N GLN A 200 -7.95 -12.59 19.47
CA GLN A 200 -7.97 -14.06 19.43
C GLN A 200 -9.38 -14.65 19.28
N LEU A 201 -10.41 -13.91 19.69
CA LEU A 201 -11.78 -14.41 19.61
C LEU A 201 -12.18 -14.53 18.13
N PRO A 202 -12.94 -15.57 17.74
CA PRO A 202 -13.43 -15.71 16.37
C PRO A 202 -14.19 -14.47 15.86
N ALA A 203 -14.95 -13.81 16.73
CA ALA A 203 -15.67 -12.58 16.42
C ALA A 203 -14.77 -11.39 16.04
N PHE A 204 -13.47 -11.44 16.37
CA PHE A 204 -12.48 -10.40 16.09
C PHE A 204 -11.34 -10.88 15.19
N GLY A 205 -11.54 -11.98 14.47
CA GLY A 205 -10.64 -12.43 13.40
C GLY A 205 -9.76 -13.63 13.74
N GLY A 206 -9.79 -14.11 14.99
CA GLY A 206 -9.09 -15.34 15.38
C GLY A 206 -7.57 -15.24 15.38
N PHE A 207 -7.00 -14.07 15.69
CA PHE A 207 -5.55 -13.81 15.74
C PHE A 207 -4.87 -14.50 16.95
N THR A 208 -4.93 -15.82 17.00
CA THR A 208 -4.19 -16.62 17.98
C THR A 208 -2.71 -16.70 17.60
N PRO A 209 -1.79 -16.99 18.53
CA PRO A 209 -0.38 -17.21 18.20
C PRO A 209 -0.12 -18.24 17.10
N THR A 210 -1.04 -19.20 16.93
CA THR A 210 -0.95 -20.28 15.93
C THR A 210 -1.67 -19.97 14.63
N SER A 211 -2.36 -18.83 14.51
CA SER A 211 -2.98 -18.44 13.23
C SER A 211 -1.90 -18.10 12.21
N GLU A 212 -2.20 -18.31 10.93
CA GLU A 212 -1.24 -18.21 9.83
C GLU A 212 -0.60 -16.81 9.75
N VAL A 213 -1.41 -15.76 9.92
CA VAL A 213 -0.90 -14.38 9.94
C VAL A 213 0.00 -14.13 11.16
N CYS A 214 -0.34 -14.70 12.32
CA CYS A 214 0.45 -14.51 13.54
C CYS A 214 1.74 -15.35 13.57
N GLN A 215 1.81 -16.44 12.82
CA GLN A 215 3.06 -17.16 12.57
C GLN A 215 4.05 -16.30 11.77
N GLU A 216 3.57 -15.42 10.88
CA GLU A 216 4.41 -14.48 10.16
C GLU A 216 4.73 -13.22 10.96
N LEU A 217 3.73 -12.60 11.60
CA LEU A 217 3.83 -11.23 12.12
C LEU A 217 3.68 -11.13 13.65
N GLY A 218 3.55 -12.23 14.37
CA GLY A 218 3.26 -12.18 15.80
C GLY A 218 4.43 -11.75 16.69
N ALA A 219 5.66 -11.80 16.19
CA ALA A 219 6.85 -11.39 16.91
C ALA A 219 7.92 -10.91 15.92
N ALA A 220 8.78 -9.98 16.33
CA ALA A 220 9.92 -9.52 15.50
C ALA A 220 10.89 -10.65 15.11
N ASP A 221 10.83 -11.78 15.82
CA ASP A 221 11.75 -12.90 15.67
C ASP A 221 11.09 -14.15 15.03
N THR A 222 9.91 -14.02 14.43
CA THR A 222 9.30 -15.05 13.58
C THR A 222 10.26 -15.43 12.44
N PRO A 223 10.21 -16.66 11.92
CA PRO A 223 11.01 -17.05 10.76
C PRO A 223 10.83 -16.10 9.56
N PHE A 224 9.58 -15.67 9.33
CA PHE A 224 9.24 -14.72 8.28
C PHE A 224 9.93 -13.36 8.46
N LEU A 225 9.76 -12.69 9.61
CA LEU A 225 10.34 -11.35 9.82
C LEU A 225 11.86 -11.39 9.98
N LYS A 226 12.43 -12.46 10.54
CA LYS A 226 13.89 -12.67 10.56
C LYS A 226 14.47 -12.74 9.16
N LEU A 227 13.80 -13.46 8.25
CA LEU A 227 14.22 -13.56 6.86
C LEU A 227 14.03 -12.22 6.13
N LEU A 228 12.89 -11.57 6.34
CA LEU A 228 12.54 -10.32 5.67
C LEU A 228 13.42 -9.14 6.07
N ASN A 229 13.82 -9.05 7.34
CA ASN A 229 14.67 -7.95 7.84
C ASN A 229 16.16 -8.27 7.76
N GLY A 230 16.51 -9.53 7.55
CA GLY A 230 17.89 -9.99 7.57
C GLY A 230 18.55 -9.87 8.94
N LYS A 231 19.84 -10.20 8.98
CA LYS A 231 20.62 -10.09 10.21
C LYS A 231 20.69 -8.62 10.65
N ARG A 232 20.32 -8.28 11.89
CA ARG A 232 20.41 -6.89 12.43
C ARG A 232 19.72 -5.82 11.57
N GLY A 233 18.70 -6.19 10.80
CA GLY A 233 17.96 -5.24 9.96
C GLY A 233 18.69 -4.79 8.69
N TRP A 234 19.75 -5.51 8.26
CA TRP A 234 20.54 -5.12 7.08
C TRP A 234 19.76 -5.24 5.77
N ASP A 235 18.70 -6.02 5.75
CA ASP A 235 17.88 -6.28 4.56
C ASP A 235 16.49 -5.60 4.70
N GLU A 236 16.35 -4.65 5.63
CA GLU A 236 15.08 -3.91 5.81
C GLU A 236 14.71 -3.05 4.61
N ILE A 237 15.71 -2.58 3.87
CA ILE A 237 15.54 -1.86 2.61
C ILE A 237 16.43 -2.46 1.53
N GLU A 238 15.91 -2.50 0.30
CA GLU A 238 16.69 -2.83 -0.88
C GLU A 238 17.47 -1.60 -1.37
N TRP A 239 18.75 -1.78 -1.66
CA TRP A 239 19.69 -0.66 -1.87
C TRP A 239 19.38 0.22 -3.10
N LEU A 240 18.75 -0.32 -4.15
CA LEU A 240 18.33 0.46 -5.33
C LEU A 240 16.98 1.15 -5.17
N THR A 241 16.11 0.61 -4.32
CA THR A 241 14.76 1.14 -4.12
C THR A 241 14.81 2.27 -3.11
N ARG A 242 14.29 3.45 -3.49
CA ARG A 242 14.13 4.54 -2.51
C ARG A 242 12.91 4.26 -1.64
N VAL A 243 13.09 4.27 -0.33
CA VAL A 243 12.01 3.98 0.63
C VAL A 243 11.65 5.22 1.45
N LEU A 244 10.34 5.50 1.53
CA LEU A 244 9.73 6.43 2.47
C LEU A 244 8.83 5.63 3.42
N VAL A 245 9.06 5.77 4.71
CA VAL A 245 8.17 5.31 5.78
C VAL A 245 7.32 6.48 6.25
N ILE A 246 6.00 6.29 6.29
CA ILE A 246 5.04 7.19 6.95
C ILE A 246 4.36 6.36 8.02
N ARG A 247 4.42 6.78 9.29
CA ARG A 247 3.91 5.96 10.40
C ARG A 247 3.14 6.78 11.42
N ASN A 248 2.28 6.10 12.16
CA ASN A 248 1.71 6.67 13.38
C ASN A 248 2.75 6.60 14.52
N ALA A 249 2.91 7.69 15.25
CA ALA A 249 3.87 7.82 16.35
C ALA A 249 3.21 7.95 17.73
N ASP A 250 1.88 7.94 17.79
CA ASP A 250 1.08 8.08 19.01
C ASP A 250 0.15 6.89 19.28
N THR A 251 -0.73 6.53 18.34
CA THR A 251 -1.67 5.41 18.48
C THR A 251 -1.77 4.58 17.21
N SER A 252 -2.04 3.29 17.39
CA SER A 252 -2.45 2.35 16.36
C SER A 252 -2.86 1.07 17.08
N PHE A 253 -4.06 0.56 16.84
CA PHE A 253 -4.52 -0.71 17.42
C PHE A 253 -3.68 -1.93 17.00
N VAL A 254 -2.69 -1.73 16.12
CA VAL A 254 -1.75 -2.75 15.63
C VAL A 254 -0.40 -2.69 16.35
N TYR A 255 0.01 -1.51 16.82
CA TYR A 255 1.38 -1.24 17.29
C TYR A 255 1.49 -0.72 18.73
N PHE A 256 0.39 -0.25 19.32
CA PHE A 256 0.40 0.37 20.63
C PHE A 256 -0.59 -0.33 21.56
N ALA A 257 -0.18 -0.53 22.82
CA ALA A 257 -1.08 -0.88 23.90
C ALA A 257 -1.79 0.38 24.43
N ALA A 258 -2.48 1.09 23.55
CA ALA A 258 -3.23 2.31 23.83
C ALA A 258 -4.57 2.27 23.10
N GLN A 259 -5.53 3.09 23.55
CA GLN A 259 -6.83 3.22 22.88
C GLN A 259 -6.59 3.83 21.50
N ASP A 260 -7.18 3.23 20.47
CA ASP A 260 -7.14 3.77 19.12
C ASP A 260 -8.54 3.68 18.49
N GLY A 261 -9.22 4.83 18.45
CA GLY A 261 -10.60 4.90 17.98
C GLY A 261 -11.53 3.97 18.76
N PHE A 262 -12.27 3.11 18.05
CA PHE A 262 -13.14 2.09 18.63
C PHE A 262 -12.40 0.97 19.39
N PHE A 263 -11.12 0.72 19.07
CA PHE A 263 -10.39 -0.43 19.61
C PHE A 263 -9.74 -0.13 20.97
N THR A 264 -10.10 -0.93 21.96
CA THR A 264 -9.51 -0.86 23.30
C THR A 264 -8.09 -1.42 23.32
N PRO A 265 -7.20 -0.94 24.21
CA PRO A 265 -5.86 -1.46 24.34
C PRO A 265 -5.84 -2.98 24.59
N VAL A 266 -4.89 -3.67 23.95
CA VAL A 266 -4.50 -5.03 24.31
C VAL A 266 -3.06 -5.02 24.84
N PRO A 267 -2.64 -6.01 25.65
CA PRO A 267 -1.28 -6.04 26.18
C PRO A 267 -0.21 -6.05 25.08
N ALA A 268 0.84 -5.25 25.24
CA ALA A 268 2.01 -5.22 24.36
C ALA A 268 2.87 -6.48 24.59
N MET A 269 2.45 -7.58 23.96
CA MET A 269 3.03 -8.90 24.14
C MET A 269 3.08 -9.62 22.80
N ASP A 270 4.22 -10.21 22.47
CA ASP A 270 4.42 -10.97 21.24
C ASP A 270 3.67 -12.32 21.28
N SER A 271 3.62 -13.00 20.14
CA SER A 271 2.97 -14.31 20.01
C SER A 271 3.59 -15.40 20.88
N ASN A 272 4.81 -15.21 21.40
CA ASN A 272 5.48 -16.12 22.33
C ASN A 272 5.14 -15.83 23.80
N GLY A 273 4.34 -14.81 24.08
CA GLY A 273 3.97 -14.39 25.43
C GLY A 273 4.98 -13.48 26.12
N ARG A 274 5.94 -12.91 25.38
CA ARG A 274 6.97 -12.00 25.92
C ARG A 274 6.51 -10.55 25.77
N ALA A 275 6.81 -9.72 26.75
CA ALA A 275 6.60 -8.28 26.62
C ALA A 275 7.42 -7.73 25.43
N ALA A 276 6.80 -6.92 24.58
CA ALA A 276 7.42 -6.39 23.37
C ALA A 276 6.92 -4.97 23.09
N ASP A 277 7.82 -4.09 22.62
CA ASP A 277 7.48 -2.75 22.17
C ASP A 277 7.28 -2.74 20.65
N PHE A 278 6.02 -2.70 20.23
CA PHE A 278 5.64 -2.66 18.81
C PHE A 278 5.52 -1.23 18.27
N SER A 279 5.71 -0.20 19.10
CA SER A 279 5.56 1.21 18.68
C SER A 279 6.51 1.59 17.55
N LYS A 280 7.58 0.81 17.32
CA LYS A 280 8.56 0.98 16.24
C LYS A 280 8.40 -0.01 15.08
N SER A 281 7.35 -0.82 15.08
CA SER A 281 7.17 -1.88 14.08
C SER A 281 7.13 -1.35 12.64
N ALA A 282 6.56 -0.16 12.43
CA ALA A 282 6.52 0.51 11.13
C ALA A 282 7.85 1.05 10.60
N VAL A 283 8.89 1.13 11.42
CA VAL A 283 10.19 1.65 10.99
C VAL A 283 10.85 0.69 10.00
N LEU A 284 11.64 1.24 9.09
CA LEU A 284 12.59 0.51 8.25
C LEU A 284 13.95 1.21 8.35
N LYS A 285 14.96 0.47 8.77
CA LYS A 285 16.32 0.94 8.95
C LYS A 285 16.88 1.46 7.62
N GLY A 286 17.35 2.71 7.62
CA GLY A 286 17.90 3.37 6.44
C GLY A 286 16.86 4.05 5.54
N ALA A 287 15.57 3.84 5.77
CA ALA A 287 14.52 4.56 5.05
C ALA A 287 14.39 6.00 5.56
N ARG A 288 13.93 6.89 4.68
CA ARG A 288 13.44 8.21 5.12
C ARG A 288 12.14 7.99 5.90
N GLN A 289 11.98 8.65 7.04
CA GLN A 289 10.81 8.48 7.91
C GLN A 289 10.05 9.79 8.12
N VAL A 290 8.72 9.69 8.20
CA VAL A 290 7.81 10.74 8.64
C VAL A 290 6.92 10.18 9.74
N ASP A 291 7.00 10.80 10.92
CA ASP A 291 6.17 10.47 12.08
C ASP A 291 4.97 11.40 12.12
N LEU A 292 3.78 10.81 12.16
CA LEU A 292 2.50 11.51 12.25
C LEU A 292 1.80 11.15 13.56
N THR A 293 1.00 12.08 14.07
CA THR A 293 0.16 11.89 15.25
C THR A 293 -1.25 12.40 14.98
N GLY A 294 -2.24 11.92 15.70
CA GLY A 294 -3.64 12.35 15.61
C GLY A 294 -4.33 11.90 14.33
N GLN A 295 -3.84 10.84 13.68
CA GLN A 295 -4.36 10.40 12.39
C GLN A 295 -5.77 9.79 12.49
N GLY A 296 -6.22 9.43 13.70
CA GLY A 296 -7.59 8.99 13.96
C GLY A 296 -8.66 10.02 13.58
N ALA A 297 -8.29 11.31 13.52
CA ALA A 297 -9.17 12.38 13.04
C ALA A 297 -9.60 12.21 11.56
N TYR A 298 -8.91 11.36 10.79
CA TYR A 298 -9.17 11.12 9.38
C TYR A 298 -9.83 9.75 9.11
N ASP A 299 -10.22 9.02 10.16
CA ASP A 299 -11.02 7.80 10.04
C ASP A 299 -12.46 8.05 10.50
N ALA A 300 -13.32 8.43 9.56
CA ALA A 300 -14.73 8.73 9.86
C ALA A 300 -15.55 7.54 10.37
N VAL A 301 -15.04 6.31 10.25
CA VAL A 301 -15.78 5.09 10.60
C VAL A 301 -15.42 4.60 12.00
N LEU A 302 -14.14 4.37 12.27
CA LEU A 302 -13.69 3.80 13.54
C LEU A 302 -12.87 4.78 14.38
N GLY A 303 -12.51 5.95 13.85
CA GLY A 303 -11.65 6.92 14.55
C GLY A 303 -10.23 6.41 14.79
N THR A 304 -9.77 5.40 14.05
CA THR A 304 -8.46 4.76 14.26
C THR A 304 -7.36 5.48 13.51
N ALA A 305 -6.21 5.69 14.16
CA ALA A 305 -5.04 6.25 13.51
C ALA A 305 -4.47 5.31 12.44
N HIS A 306 -4.51 3.99 12.69
CA HIS A 306 -4.00 2.98 11.75
C HIS A 306 -4.70 3.02 10.38
N LEU A 307 -6.01 3.31 10.34
CA LEU A 307 -6.76 3.45 9.08
C LEU A 307 -6.86 4.90 8.61
N GLY A 308 -6.93 5.86 9.54
CA GLY A 308 -7.04 7.28 9.24
C GLY A 308 -5.81 7.85 8.54
N ILE A 309 -4.63 7.27 8.78
CA ILE A 309 -3.38 7.66 8.12
C ILE A 309 -3.47 7.63 6.58
N LEU A 310 -4.34 6.81 5.98
CA LEU A 310 -4.55 6.76 4.52
C LEU A 310 -5.35 7.95 3.98
N GLN A 311 -6.17 8.58 4.81
CA GLN A 311 -6.96 9.75 4.42
C GLN A 311 -6.33 11.07 4.83
N SER A 312 -5.29 11.00 5.65
CA SER A 312 -4.46 12.13 6.09
C SER A 312 -3.94 13.00 4.93
N PRO A 313 -4.18 14.32 4.98
CA PRO A 313 -3.55 15.28 4.07
C PRO A 313 -2.01 15.22 4.11
N GLN A 314 -1.43 14.97 5.28
CA GLN A 314 0.01 14.88 5.49
C GLN A 314 0.58 13.66 4.77
N THR A 315 -0.03 12.48 4.95
CA THR A 315 0.37 11.25 4.21
C THR A 315 0.28 11.47 2.71
N LYS A 316 -0.83 12.02 2.23
CA LYS A 316 -1.06 12.31 0.80
C LYS A 316 0.00 13.25 0.22
N ALA A 317 0.30 14.34 0.93
CA ALA A 317 1.33 15.30 0.52
C ALA A 317 2.74 14.70 0.51
N GLU A 318 3.10 13.91 1.52
CA GLU A 318 4.40 13.25 1.60
C GLU A 318 4.60 12.19 0.52
N MET A 319 3.57 11.38 0.27
CA MET A 319 3.53 10.41 -0.82
C MET A 319 3.73 11.11 -2.17
N LEU A 320 2.91 12.11 -2.50
CA LEU A 320 3.01 12.84 -3.76
C LEU A 320 4.40 13.47 -3.93
N ARG A 321 4.90 14.14 -2.89
CA ARG A 321 6.23 14.76 -2.90
C ARG A 321 7.34 13.75 -3.15
N PHE A 322 7.24 12.56 -2.56
CA PHE A 322 8.24 11.51 -2.72
C PHE A 322 8.21 10.90 -4.13
N LEU A 323 7.02 10.62 -4.65
CA LEU A 323 6.82 10.03 -5.98
C LEU A 323 7.09 11.01 -7.13
N SER A 324 6.95 12.32 -6.89
CA SER A 324 7.16 13.36 -7.93
C SER A 324 8.61 13.81 -8.10
N ARG A 325 9.52 13.43 -7.20
CA ARG A 325 10.95 13.76 -7.36
C ARG A 325 11.48 13.12 -8.64
N ARG A 326 12.36 13.80 -9.37
CA ARG A 326 13.10 13.16 -10.48
C ARG A 326 14.23 12.29 -9.93
#